data_AF-A0A3D4TW97-F1
#
_entry.id   AF-A0A3D4TW97-F1
#
_cell.length_a   1.000
_cell.length_b   1.000
_cell.length_c   1.000
_cell.angle_alpha   90.00
_cell.angle_beta   90.00
_cell.angle_gamma   90.00
#
_symmetry.space_group_name_H-M   'P 1'
#
loop_
_entity.id
_entity.type
_entity.pdbx_description
1 polymer ?
#
loop_
_entity_poly.entity_id
_entity_poly.type
_entity_poly.pdbx_seq_one_letter_code
_entity_poly.pdbx_strand_id
1 'polypeptide(L)'
;MYKILFIIGLSLSMLVCHAQQTGTEKDILKLMEVNGSAANYDLAFEQIVSQFKMMKPNVPQLTWDMAKREVFDKEIIELNKKLIPIYQKNFAPADIK
;
A
#
# COMPACT_ATOMS: atom_id res chain seq x y z
N MET A 1 -22.31 39.62 -3.41
CA MET A 1 -22.70 38.38 -2.70
C MET A 1 -22.58 37.13 -3.57
N TYR A 2 -23.14 37.09 -4.79
CA TYR A 2 -23.03 35.90 -5.66
C TYR A 2 -21.59 35.45 -5.99
N LYS A 3 -20.65 36.40 -6.14
CA LYS A 3 -19.21 36.08 -6.34
C LYS A 3 -18.58 35.36 -5.15
N ILE A 4 -18.98 35.70 -3.93
CA ILE A 4 -18.48 35.06 -2.70
C ILE A 4 -19.09 33.67 -2.55
N LEU A 5 -20.40 33.53 -2.82
CA LEU A 5 -21.08 32.23 -2.84
C LEU A 5 -20.48 31.27 -3.87
N PHE A 6 -20.08 31.77 -5.05
CA PHE A 6 -19.42 30.96 -6.07
C PHE A 6 -18.04 30.44 -5.62
N ILE A 7 -17.25 31.28 -4.96
CA ILE A 7 -15.93 30.89 -4.42
C ILE A 7 -16.08 29.84 -3.32
N ILE A 8 -17.08 29.99 -2.43
CA ILE A 8 -17.38 29.01 -1.39
C ILE A 8 -17.85 27.68 -1.99
N GLY A 9 -18.69 27.72 -3.03
CA GLY A 9 -19.10 26.51 -3.74
C GLY A 9 -17.94 25.78 -4.42
N LEU A 10 -17.02 26.53 -5.03
CA LEU A 10 -15.83 25.98 -5.67
C LEU A 10 -14.89 25.33 -4.64
N SER A 11 -14.64 25.99 -3.51
CA SER A 11 -13.78 25.43 -2.45
C SER A 11 -14.39 24.20 -1.78
N LEU A 12 -15.71 24.15 -1.63
CA LEU A 12 -16.40 22.97 -1.08
C LEU A 12 -16.29 21.75 -2.00
N SER A 13 -16.32 21.95 -3.32
CA SER A 13 -16.17 20.86 -4.30
C SER A 13 -14.79 20.18 -4.25
N MET A 14 -13.73 20.95 -3.95
CA MET A 14 -12.37 20.42 -3.80
C MET A 14 -12.22 19.51 -2.58
N LEU A 15 -12.94 19.82 -1.48
CA LEU A 15 -12.94 19.01 -0.26
C LEU A 15 -13.64 17.65 -0.47
N VAL A 16 -14.75 17.63 -1.21
CA VAL A 16 -15.48 16.39 -1.53
C VAL A 16 -14.61 15.46 -2.38
N CYS A 17 -13.89 15.99 -3.37
CA CYS A 17 -12.98 15.21 -4.20
C CYS A 17 -11.86 14.55 -3.37
N HIS A 18 -11.24 15.30 -2.45
CA HIS A 18 -10.21 14.77 -1.55
C HIS A 18 -10.73 13.70 -0.58
N ALA A 19 -11.94 13.89 -0.04
CA ALA A 19 -12.56 12.91 0.85
C ALA A 19 -12.88 11.58 0.14
N GLN A 20 -13.31 11.65 -1.12
CA GLN A 20 -13.58 10.45 -1.92
C GLN A 20 -12.30 9.69 -2.29
N GLN A 21 -11.21 10.41 -2.58
CA GLN A 21 -9.91 9.81 -2.86
C GLN A 21 -9.36 9.06 -1.64
N THR A 22 -9.37 9.68 -0.46
CA THR A 22 -8.86 9.06 0.78
C THR A 22 -9.69 7.84 1.23
N GLY A 23 -11.01 7.86 1.01
CA GLY A 23 -11.87 6.69 1.24
C GLY A 23 -11.51 5.51 0.32
N THR A 24 -11.33 5.78 -0.97
CA THR A 24 -10.98 4.75 -1.96
C THR A 24 -9.61 4.13 -1.70
N GLU A 25 -8.61 4.94 -1.30
CA GLU A 25 -7.27 4.44 -0.93
C GLU A 25 -7.32 3.46 0.25
N LYS A 26 -8.11 3.78 1.27
CA LYS A 26 -8.27 2.91 2.44
C LYS A 26 -8.92 1.58 2.08
N ASP A 27 -9.94 1.61 1.21
CA ASP A 27 -10.62 0.39 0.77
C ASP A 27 -9.68 -0.49 -0.08
N ILE A 28 -8.85 0.10 -0.95
CA ILE A 28 -7.81 -0.61 -1.72
C ILE A 28 -6.79 -1.27 -0.78
N LEU A 29 -6.26 -0.54 0.21
CA LEU A 29 -5.30 -1.11 1.15
C LEU A 29 -5.90 -2.30 1.91
N LYS A 30 -7.17 -2.19 2.30
CA LYS A 30 -7.89 -3.28 2.96
C LYS A 30 -8.10 -4.47 2.02
N LEU A 31 -8.47 -4.23 0.76
CA LEU A 31 -8.59 -5.26 -0.26
C LEU A 31 -7.26 -6.02 -0.44
N MET A 32 -6.14 -5.28 -0.48
CA MET A 32 -4.80 -5.89 -0.57
C MET A 32 -4.52 -6.77 0.66
N GLU A 33 -4.80 -6.28 1.86
CA GLU A 33 -4.61 -7.02 3.10
C GLU A 33 -5.46 -8.31 3.15
N VAL A 34 -6.76 -8.21 2.80
CA VAL A 34 -7.72 -9.33 2.84
C VAL A 34 -7.43 -10.39 1.77
N ASN A 35 -6.94 -10.01 0.58
CA ASN A 35 -6.54 -10.96 -0.46
C ASN A 35 -5.23 -11.70 -0.15
N GLY A 36 -4.73 -11.60 1.09
CA GLY A 36 -3.56 -12.35 1.54
C GLY A 36 -2.25 -11.84 0.97
N SER A 37 -2.20 -10.60 0.44
CA SER A 37 -0.96 -10.05 -0.08
C SER A 37 0.13 -9.98 1.00
N ALA A 38 -0.23 -9.63 2.25
CA ALA A 38 0.69 -9.63 3.38
C ALA A 38 1.31 -11.01 3.65
N ALA A 39 0.49 -12.07 3.73
CA ALA A 39 0.98 -13.44 3.95
C ALA A 39 1.83 -13.94 2.76
N ASN A 40 1.45 -13.58 1.53
CA ASN A 40 2.23 -13.91 0.34
C ASN A 40 3.57 -13.18 0.30
N TYR A 41 3.64 -11.94 0.80
CA TYR A 41 4.91 -11.20 0.90
C TYR A 41 5.85 -11.84 1.93
N ASP A 42 5.34 -12.27 3.09
CA ASP A 42 6.16 -13.00 4.07
C ASP A 42 6.69 -14.31 3.49
N LEU A 43 5.87 -15.08 2.77
CA LEU A 43 6.32 -16.29 2.09
C LEU A 43 7.40 -16.01 1.03
N ALA A 44 7.25 -14.92 0.27
CA ALA A 44 8.27 -14.50 -0.69
C ALA A 44 9.59 -14.15 0.00
N PHE A 45 9.54 -13.44 1.13
CA PHE A 45 10.73 -13.14 1.92
C PHE A 45 11.43 -14.41 2.41
N GLU A 46 10.69 -15.35 3.00
CA GLU A 46 11.24 -16.62 3.48
C GLU A 46 11.90 -17.41 2.36
N GLN A 47 11.30 -17.45 1.17
CA GLN A 47 11.88 -18.12 0.01
C GLN A 47 13.20 -17.48 -0.44
N ILE A 48 13.25 -16.14 -0.48
CA ILE A 48 14.46 -15.38 -0.83
C ILE A 48 15.56 -15.59 0.21
N VAL A 49 15.24 -15.46 1.50
CA VAL A 49 16.20 -15.62 2.59
C VAL A 49 16.70 -17.06 2.71
N SER A 50 15.85 -18.05 2.46
CA SER A 50 16.26 -19.46 2.41
C SER A 50 17.37 -19.67 1.38
N GLN A 51 17.22 -19.12 0.17
CA GLN A 51 18.26 -19.17 -0.87
C GLN A 51 19.54 -18.45 -0.44
N PHE A 52 19.42 -17.26 0.16
CA PHE A 52 20.59 -16.52 0.64
C PHE A 52 21.32 -17.20 1.79
N LYS A 53 20.60 -17.82 2.73
CA LYS A 53 21.18 -18.58 3.84
C LYS A 53 22.01 -19.76 3.34
N MET A 54 21.56 -20.44 2.29
CA MET A 54 22.37 -21.51 1.64
C MET A 54 23.69 -20.96 1.08
N MET A 55 23.67 -19.77 0.50
CA MET A 55 24.87 -19.12 -0.06
C MET A 55 25.76 -18.44 0.98
N LYS A 56 25.19 -18.04 2.12
CA LYS A 56 25.84 -17.24 3.18
C LYS A 56 25.54 -17.84 4.57
N PRO A 57 26.00 -19.07 4.86
CA PRO A 57 25.63 -19.79 6.08
C PRO A 57 26.16 -19.15 7.37
N ASN A 58 27.19 -18.31 7.27
CA ASN A 58 27.82 -17.67 8.44
C ASN A 58 27.15 -16.36 8.87
N VAL A 59 26.10 -15.91 8.16
CA VAL A 59 25.38 -14.69 8.51
C VAL A 59 24.43 -14.98 9.69
N PRO A 60 24.55 -14.26 10.82
CA PRO A 60 23.70 -14.50 11.98
C PRO A 60 22.21 -14.28 11.70
N GLN A 61 21.34 -15.00 12.41
CA GLN A 61 19.88 -14.83 12.29
C GLN A 61 19.43 -13.38 12.51
N LEU A 62 20.06 -12.68 13.46
CA LEU A 62 19.78 -11.27 13.74
C LEU A 62 19.90 -10.37 12.50
N THR A 63 20.85 -10.65 11.60
CA THR A 63 21.02 -9.87 10.37
C THR A 63 19.85 -10.10 9.40
N TRP A 64 19.31 -11.31 9.34
CA TRP A 64 18.11 -11.62 8.54
C TRP A 64 16.85 -10.98 9.14
N ASP A 65 16.73 -11.00 10.47
CA ASP A 65 15.62 -10.35 11.18
C ASP A 65 15.63 -8.83 10.97
N MET A 66 16.83 -8.23 10.97
CA MET A 66 17.02 -6.83 10.61
C MET A 66 16.68 -6.57 9.14
N ALA A 67 17.09 -7.43 8.21
CA ALA A 67 16.76 -7.27 6.80
C ALA A 67 15.24 -7.32 6.56
N LYS A 68 14.52 -8.20 7.27
CA LYS A 68 13.05 -8.25 7.21
C LYS A 68 12.44 -6.91 7.65
N ARG A 69 12.79 -6.48 8.86
CA ARG A 69 12.15 -5.32 9.52
C ARG A 69 12.54 -3.99 8.88
N GLU A 70 13.83 -3.82 8.62
CA GLU A 70 14.38 -2.51 8.23
C GLU A 70 14.32 -2.26 6.73
N VAL A 71 14.21 -3.33 5.93
CA VAL A 71 14.17 -3.24 4.46
C VAL A 71 12.85 -3.80 3.94
N PHE A 72 12.63 -5.11 4.08
CA PHE A 72 11.52 -5.78 3.39
C PHE A 72 10.16 -5.21 3.79
N ASP A 73 9.85 -5.17 5.08
CA ASP A 73 8.55 -4.71 5.58
C ASP A 73 8.30 -3.23 5.22
N LYS A 74 9.34 -2.38 5.18
CA LYS A 74 9.22 -0.98 4.76
C LYS A 74 8.98 -0.84 3.26
N GLU A 75 9.68 -1.61 2.44
CA GLU A 75 9.52 -1.60 1.00
C GLU A 75 8.15 -2.13 0.57
N ILE A 76 7.54 -3.07 1.32
CA ILE A 76 6.17 -3.51 1.10
C ILE A 76 5.16 -2.36 1.30
N ILE A 77 5.37 -1.51 2.32
CA ILE A 77 4.51 -0.33 2.53
C ILE A 77 4.60 0.62 1.33
N GLU A 78 5.82 0.88 0.82
CA GLU A 78 6.03 1.73 -0.34
C GLU A 78 5.51 1.10 -1.64
N LEU A 79 5.62 -0.21 -1.79
CA LEU A 79 5.02 -0.96 -2.89
C LEU A 79 3.50 -0.80 -2.88
N ASN A 80 2.85 -0.96 -1.72
CA ASN A 80 1.41 -0.80 -1.60
C ASN A 80 0.96 0.59 -2.04
N LYS A 81 1.67 1.65 -1.63
CA LYS A 81 1.40 3.03 -2.09
C LYS A 81 1.50 3.18 -3.61
N LYS A 82 2.48 2.53 -4.23
CA LYS A 82 2.66 2.53 -5.70
C LYS A 82 1.59 1.71 -6.42
N LEU A 83 1.01 0.70 -5.77
CA LEU A 83 -0.05 -0.12 -6.33
C LEU A 83 -1.43 0.57 -6.30
N ILE A 84 -1.71 1.42 -5.31
CA ILE A 84 -2.96 2.20 -5.21
C ILE A 84 -3.42 2.81 -6.55
N PRO A 85 -2.60 3.61 -7.29
CA PRO A 85 -3.03 4.22 -8.54
C PRO A 85 -3.32 3.18 -9.64
N ILE A 86 -2.69 2.00 -9.59
CA ILE A 86 -2.97 0.89 -10.51
C ILE A 86 -4.35 0.30 -10.20
N TYR A 87 -4.68 0.11 -8.93
CA TYR A 87 -6.02 -0.34 -8.52
C TYR A 87 -7.09 0.68 -8.91
N GLN A 88 -6.88 1.97 -8.61
CA GLN A 88 -7.81 3.05 -8.98
C GLN A 88 -8.07 3.14 -10.49
N LYS A 89 -7.07 2.81 -11.31
CA LYS A 89 -7.19 2.85 -12.77
C LYS A 89 -7.91 1.64 -13.36
N ASN A 90 -7.78 0.47 -12.75
CA ASN A 90 -8.19 -0.80 -13.36
C ASN A 90 -9.39 -1.49 -12.69
N PHE A 91 -9.79 -1.04 -11.49
CA PHE A 91 -10.91 -1.63 -10.75
C PHE A 91 -12.07 -0.65 -10.69
N ALA A 92 -13.30 -1.16 -10.85
CA ALA A 92 -14.46 -0.33 -10.58
C ALA A 92 -14.59 -0.12 -9.05
N PRO A 93 -15.19 0.99 -8.60
CA PRO A 93 -15.40 1.21 -7.16
C PRO A 93 -16.19 0.09 -6.46
N ALA A 94 -17.02 -0.66 -7.19
CA ALA A 94 -17.75 -1.80 -6.67
C ALA A 94 -16.86 -3.03 -6.41
N ASP A 95 -15.70 -3.13 -7.08
CA ASP A 95 -14.76 -4.26 -6.93
C ASP A 95 -13.77 -4.05 -5.76
N ILE A 96 -13.72 -2.82 -5.23
CA ILE A 96 -12.77 -2.40 -4.17
C ILE A 96 -13.39 -2.54 -2.77
N LYS A 97 -14.72 -2.52 -2.66
CA LYS A 97 -15.46 -2.51 -1.39
C LYS A 97 -15.76 -3.89 -0.80
#